data_AF-A0ABD6IG82-F1
#
_entry.id   AF-A0ABD6IG82-F1
#
_cell.length_a   1.000
_cell.length_b   1.000
_cell.length_c   1.000
_cell.angle_alpha   90.00
_cell.angle_beta   90.00
_cell.angle_gamma   90.00
#
_symmetry.space_group_name_H-M   'P 1'
#
loop_
_entity.id
_entity.type
_entity.pdbx_description
1 polymer ?
#
loop_
_entity_poly.entity_id
_entity_poly.type
_entity_poly.pdbx_seq_one_letter_code
_entity_poly.pdbx_strand_id
1 'polypeptide(L)'
;MRRRVPAGAALEAWNFFEDLARGLGATRRLPRQGAAHDSAYERLCADECADWTPDERRAALDLLTAGVELWASVPSTRGRRSGPYAEPADRRHG
;
A
#
# COMPACT_ATOMS: atom_id res chain seq x y z
N MET A 1 21.82 -9.45 4.03
CA MET A 1 21.29 -9.98 2.75
C MET A 1 19.91 -9.37 2.52
N ARG A 2 19.68 -8.69 1.39
CA ARG A 2 18.33 -8.22 1.02
C ARG A 2 17.58 -9.40 0.39
N ARG A 3 16.47 -9.82 1.00
CA ARG A 3 15.60 -10.87 0.45
C ARG A 3 14.99 -10.36 -0.85
N ARG A 4 15.10 -11.11 -1.95
CA ARG A 4 14.34 -10.82 -3.18
C ARG A 4 12.87 -11.13 -2.91
N VAL A 5 12.00 -10.20 -3.31
CA VAL A 5 10.55 -10.36 -3.29
C VAL A 5 10.15 -10.96 -4.65
N PRO A 6 9.28 -11.99 -4.70
CA PRO A 6 8.75 -12.51 -5.96
C PRO A 6 7.97 -11.43 -6.73
N ALA A 7 8.03 -11.40 -8.06
CA ALA A 7 7.30 -10.39 -8.85
C ALA A 7 5.80 -10.42 -8.60
N GLY A 8 5.22 -11.62 -8.43
CA GLY A 8 3.80 -11.78 -8.07
C GLY A 8 3.41 -11.03 -6.78
N ALA A 9 4.25 -11.08 -5.74
CA ALA A 9 3.99 -10.36 -4.49
C ALA A 9 4.12 -8.83 -4.66
N ALA A 10 5.02 -8.38 -5.54
CA ALA A 10 5.15 -6.96 -5.88
C ALA A 10 3.94 -6.47 -6.70
N LEU A 11 3.44 -7.29 -7.63
CA LEU A 11 2.23 -7.02 -8.41
C LEU A 11 0.98 -6.94 -7.51
N GLU A 12 0.82 -7.86 -6.57
CA GLU A 12 -0.26 -7.82 -5.58
C GLU A 12 -0.23 -6.52 -4.76
N ALA A 13 0.95 -6.12 -4.28
CA ALA A 13 1.11 -4.88 -3.52
C ALA A 13 0.77 -3.64 -4.38
N TRP A 14 1.22 -3.61 -5.63
CA TRP A 14 0.91 -2.54 -6.57
C TRP A 14 -0.62 -2.40 -6.74
N ASN A 15 -1.30 -3.49 -7.10
CA ASN A 15 -2.75 -3.52 -7.31
C ASN A 15 -3.50 -3.09 -6.06
N PHE A 16 -3.09 -3.59 -4.89
CA PHE A 16 -3.67 -3.21 -3.61
C PHE A 16 -3.62 -1.70 -3.38
N PHE A 17 -2.49 -1.04 -3.66
CA PHE A 17 -2.35 0.40 -3.42
C PHE A 17 -3.17 1.24 -4.39
N GLU A 18 -3.29 0.83 -5.65
CA GLU A 18 -4.20 1.49 -6.59
C GLU A 18 -5.65 1.38 -6.13
N ASP A 19 -6.08 0.19 -5.73
CA ASP A 19 -7.44 -0.05 -5.27
C ASP A 19 -7.73 0.66 -3.95
N LEU A 20 -6.76 0.73 -3.04
CA LEU A 20 -6.83 1.52 -1.83
C LEU A 20 -7.03 3.00 -2.16
N ALA A 21 -6.23 3.54 -3.08
CA ALA A 21 -6.33 4.95 -3.48
C ALA A 21 -7.67 5.26 -4.16
N ARG A 22 -8.18 4.34 -4.99
CA ARG A 22 -9.53 4.45 -5.60
C ARG A 22 -10.61 4.39 -4.53
N GLY A 23 -10.57 3.41 -3.63
CA GLY A 23 -11.56 3.22 -2.56
C GLY A 23 -11.64 4.39 -1.58
N LEU A 24 -10.52 5.07 -1.34
CA LEU A 24 -10.46 6.26 -0.48
C LEU A 24 -10.71 7.59 -1.23
N GLY A 25 -10.90 7.57 -2.55
CA GLY A 25 -10.97 8.79 -3.36
C GLY A 25 -9.66 9.61 -3.30
N ALA A 26 -8.53 8.96 -3.05
CA ALA A 26 -7.22 9.54 -2.78
C ALA A 26 -6.21 9.27 -3.90
N THR A 27 -6.68 9.04 -5.14
CA THR A 27 -5.84 8.74 -6.32
C THR A 27 -4.72 9.76 -6.54
N ARG A 28 -4.95 11.03 -6.22
CA ARG A 28 -3.93 12.10 -6.26
C ARG A 28 -2.76 11.93 -5.29
N ARG A 29 -2.85 11.00 -4.33
CA ARG A 29 -1.77 10.69 -3.37
C ARG A 29 -0.80 9.64 -3.90
N LEU A 30 -1.16 8.92 -4.97
CA LEU A 30 -0.21 8.10 -5.70
C LEU A 30 0.51 8.96 -6.74
N PRO A 31 1.74 8.57 -7.16
CA PRO A 31 2.42 9.21 -8.26
C PRO A 31 1.56 9.17 -9.52
N ARG A 32 1.65 10.21 -10.33
CA ARG A 32 0.99 10.22 -11.63
C ARG A 32 1.61 9.13 -12.51
N GLN A 33 0.79 8.16 -12.89
CA GLN A 33 1.23 7.09 -13.77
C GLN A 33 1.46 7.61 -15.19
N GLY A 34 2.40 6.97 -15.87
CA GLY A 34 2.82 7.25 -17.23
C GLY A 34 3.71 6.13 -17.74
N ALA A 35 4.31 6.28 -18.91
CA ALA A 35 4.93 5.17 -19.65
C ALA A 35 5.89 4.28 -18.85
N ALA A 36 6.69 4.84 -17.94
CA ALA A 36 7.59 4.06 -17.08
C ALA A 36 6.85 3.20 -16.04
N HIS A 37 5.70 3.66 -15.54
CA HIS A 37 4.83 2.87 -14.65
C HIS A 37 4.14 1.75 -15.43
N ASP A 38 3.59 2.08 -16.59
CA ASP A 38 2.88 1.11 -17.45
C ASP A 38 3.85 -0.01 -17.86
N SER A 39 5.06 0.34 -18.30
CA SER A 39 6.10 -0.62 -18.66
C SER A 39 6.57 -1.45 -17.46
N ALA A 40 6.76 -0.83 -16.30
CA ALA A 40 7.13 -1.57 -15.08
C ALA A 40 6.03 -2.56 -14.67
N TYR A 41 4.76 -2.16 -14.79
CA TYR A 41 3.60 -3.01 -14.50
C TYR A 41 3.50 -4.19 -15.47
N GLU A 42 3.70 -3.97 -16.76
CA GLU A 42 3.74 -5.05 -17.76
C GLU A 42 4.86 -6.05 -17.46
N ARG A 43 6.05 -5.56 -17.10
CA ARG A 43 7.18 -6.42 -16.72
C ARG A 43 6.96 -7.16 -15.40
N LEU A 44 6.23 -6.59 -14.45
CA LEU A 44 5.75 -7.31 -13.26
C LEU A 44 4.83 -8.45 -13.64
N CYS A 45 3.87 -8.21 -14.53
CA CYS A 45 2.94 -9.23 -15.02
C CYS A 45 3.66 -10.38 -15.73
N ALA A 46 4.76 -10.08 -16.44
CA ALA A 46 5.56 -11.07 -17.16
C ALA A 46 6.64 -11.77 -16.30
N ASP A 47 6.81 -11.39 -15.02
CA ASP A 47 7.95 -11.81 -14.17
C ASP A 47 9.33 -11.44 -14.76
N GLU A 48 9.39 -10.40 -15.59
CA GLU A 48 10.58 -9.92 -16.31
C GLU A 48 11.27 -8.75 -15.58
N CYS A 49 11.33 -8.82 -14.25
CA CYS A 49 11.87 -7.73 -13.43
C CYS A 49 13.40 -7.62 -13.44
N ALA A 50 14.10 -8.58 -14.05
CA ALA A 50 15.55 -8.62 -14.08
C ALA A 50 16.16 -7.47 -14.92
N ASP A 51 15.45 -7.02 -15.95
CA ASP A 51 15.95 -6.09 -16.97
C ASP A 51 15.37 -4.68 -16.84
N TRP A 52 14.88 -4.32 -15.65
CA TRP A 52 14.27 -3.03 -15.40
C TRP A 52 15.20 -1.86 -15.70
N THR A 53 14.67 -0.87 -16.42
CA THR A 53 15.35 0.41 -16.57
C THR A 53 15.37 1.16 -15.23
N PRO A 54 16.31 2.10 -15.03
CA PRO A 54 16.31 2.94 -13.84
C PRO A 54 15.00 3.68 -13.61
N ASP A 55 14.31 4.09 -14.68
CA ASP A 55 13.04 4.80 -14.60
C ASP A 55 11.86 3.89 -14.23
N GLU A 56 11.79 2.67 -14.77
CA GLU A 56 10.81 1.66 -14.34
C GLU A 56 10.97 1.32 -12.87
N ARG A 57 12.22 1.13 -12.43
CA ARG A 57 12.52 0.84 -11.04
C ARG A 57 12.14 2.00 -10.13
N ARG A 58 12.38 3.24 -10.55
CA ARG A 58 11.98 4.42 -9.80
C ARG A 58 10.45 4.54 -9.75
N ALA A 59 9.76 4.38 -10.86
CA ALA A 59 8.30 4.38 -10.94
C ALA A 59 7.68 3.37 -9.97
N ALA A 60 8.18 2.13 -9.95
CA ALA A 60 7.72 1.11 -9.03
C ALA A 60 7.98 1.46 -7.56
N LEU A 61 9.19 1.94 -7.24
CA LEU A 61 9.53 2.33 -5.88
C LEU A 61 8.72 3.52 -5.39
N ASP A 62 8.49 4.52 -6.24
CA ASP A 62 7.71 5.71 -5.91
C ASP A 62 6.25 5.32 -5.62
N LEU A 63 5.67 4.45 -6.45
CA LEU A 63 4.29 3.98 -6.22
C LEU A 63 4.17 3.14 -4.95
N LEU A 64 5.08 2.21 -4.70
CA LEU A 64 5.06 1.40 -3.48
C LEU A 64 5.27 2.26 -2.23
N THR A 65 6.15 3.27 -2.30
CA THR A 65 6.41 4.19 -1.18
C THR A 65 5.16 5.01 -0.87
N ALA A 66 4.57 5.66 -1.88
CA ALA A 66 3.35 6.43 -1.72
C ALA A 66 2.17 5.56 -1.26
N GLY A 67 2.09 4.32 -1.72
CA GLY A 67 1.09 3.35 -1.28
C GLY A 67 1.20 3.00 0.21
N VAL A 68 2.43 2.78 0.70
CA VAL A 68 2.69 2.54 2.12
C VAL A 68 2.34 3.76 2.97
N GLU A 69 2.69 4.96 2.51
CA GLU A 69 2.32 6.21 3.20
C GLU A 69 0.80 6.42 3.22
N LEU A 70 0.11 6.10 2.12
CA LEU A 70 -1.34 6.14 2.05
C LEU A 70 -1.95 5.18 3.06
N TRP A 71 -1.50 3.92 3.08
CA TRP A 71 -1.96 2.91 4.04
C TRP A 71 -1.76 3.36 5.49
N ALA A 72 -0.59 3.92 5.82
CA ALA A 72 -0.29 4.42 7.17
C ALA A 72 -1.22 5.57 7.60
N SER A 73 -1.78 6.32 6.64
CA SER A 73 -2.72 7.41 6.93
C SER A 73 -4.17 6.95 7.16
N VAL A 74 -4.49 5.68 6.86
CA VAL A 74 -5.84 5.14 7.09
C VAL A 74 -6.03 4.91 8.59
N PRO A 75 -7.09 5.46 9.20
CA PRO A 75 -7.37 5.23 10.61
C PRO A 75 -7.56 3.74 10.90
N SER A 76 -6.69 3.18 11.73
CA SER A 76 -6.88 1.82 12.23
C SER A 76 -8.07 1.81 13.20
N THR A 77 -9.15 1.10 12.85
CA THR A 77 -10.35 0.94 13.71
C THR A 77 -10.07 0.28 15.07
N ARG A 78 -8.82 -0.14 15.36
CA ARG A 78 -8.39 -0.67 16.66
C ARG A 78 -8.58 0.29 17.85
N GLY A 79 -8.83 1.58 17.61
CA GLY A 79 -9.02 2.58 18.67
C GLY A 79 -10.47 2.89 19.08
N ARG A 80 -11.50 2.36 18.41
CA ARG A 80 -12.90 2.68 18.76
C ARG A 80 -13.77 1.43 18.89
N ARG A 81 -13.50 0.62 19.91
CA ARG A 81 -14.58 -0.15 20.57
C ARG A 81 -15.30 0.77 21.54
N SER A 82 -16.07 1.72 21.01
CA SER A 82 -17.20 2.32 21.74
C SER A 82 -18.40 1.41 21.53
N GLY A 83 -18.32 0.20 22.07
CA GLY A 83 -19.41 -0.78 22.04
C GLY A 83 -19.89 -1.06 23.47
N PRO A 84 -21.10 -1.60 23.64
CA PRO A 84 -21.75 -1.79 24.95
C PRO A 84 -21.06 -2.79 25.90
N TYR A 85 -19.86 -3.27 25.56
CA TYR A 85 -19.03 -4.17 26.35
C TYR A 85 -17.78 -3.49 26.93
N ALA A 86 -17.76 -2.15 27.01
CA ALA A 86 -16.75 -1.45 27.79
C ALA A 86 -16.96 -1.81 29.27
N GLU A 87 -16.00 -2.55 29.83
CA GLU A 87 -16.01 -3.01 31.21
C GLU A 87 -16.19 -1.81 32.16
N PRO A 88 -17.18 -1.83 33.08
CA PRO A 88 -17.39 -0.72 33.97
C PRO A 88 -16.20 -0.59 34.90
N ALA A 89 -15.56 0.59 34.89
CA ALA A 89 -14.52 0.93 35.84
C ALA A 89 -15.06 0.77 37.26
N ASP A 90 -14.46 -0.19 37.96
CA ASP A 90 -14.63 -0.54 39.36
C ASP A 90 -14.91 0.70 40.23
N ARG A 91 -16.15 0.84 40.71
CA ARG A 91 -16.50 1.85 41.70
C ARG A 91 -15.97 1.36 43.04
N ARG A 92 -14.83 1.92 43.45
CA ARG A 92 -14.34 1.82 44.83
C ARG A 92 -15.47 2.25 45.78
N HIS A 93 -15.89 1.31 46.61
CA HIS A 93 -16.71 1.54 47.78
C HIS A 93 -16.00 2.53 48.73
N GLY A 94 -16.74 3.58 49.09
CA GLY A 94 -16.54 4.40 50.28
C GLY A 94 -17.89 4.55 50.96
#